data_AF-A0ABD2LLC9-F1
#
_entry.id   AF-A0ABD2LLC9-F1
#
_cell.length_a   1.000
_cell.length_b   1.000
_cell.length_c   1.000
_cell.angle_alpha   90.00
_cell.angle_beta   90.00
_cell.angle_gamma   90.00
#
_symmetry.space_group_name_H-M   'P 1'
#
loop_
_entity.id
_entity.type
_entity.pdbx_description
1 polymer ?
#
loop_
_entity_poly.entity_id
_entity_poly.type
_entity_poly.pdbx_seq_one_letter_code
_entity_poly.pdbx_strand_id
1 'polypeptide(L)'
;MKRTNASNITPPRAKRSMAPSLDLDPNTVALAEQERQRTLVFIGLPESNAIRPSERVKEDREAATKILDHLEVEAEPTAVFRLGRYDPQRTTPRPLKVVMPTTTHQHMALGGWKRERVRLRPLQNLNRLFVRPALTKEQLKEEYEARVRKRQQNPAPVAPAMQPPQTNVPLRKSLGQKFHAFMQNQQLAICLSMRVKRIINL
;
A
#
# COMPACT_ATOMS: atom_id res chain seq x y z
N MET A 1 -22.38 -20.02 43.03
CA MET A 1 -21.15 -19.29 43.42
C MET A 1 -20.61 -18.53 42.22
N LYS A 2 -20.60 -17.20 42.29
CA LYS A 2 -20.16 -16.30 41.21
C LYS A 2 -18.64 -16.14 41.26
N ARG A 3 -17.94 -16.32 40.13
CA ARG A 3 -16.56 -15.85 39.95
C ARG A 3 -16.54 -14.87 38.78
N THR A 4 -16.62 -13.58 39.09
CA THR A 4 -16.37 -12.48 38.15
C THR A 4 -14.88 -12.26 38.06
N ASN A 5 -14.30 -12.39 36.86
CA ASN A 5 -12.86 -12.25 36.63
C ASN A 5 -12.48 -10.77 36.46
N ALA A 6 -11.35 -10.42 37.07
CA ALA A 6 -10.87 -9.06 37.30
C ALA A 6 -10.61 -8.26 36.02
N SER A 7 -10.89 -6.96 36.12
CA SER A 7 -10.56 -5.91 35.16
C SER A 7 -9.05 -5.81 34.93
N ASN A 8 -8.63 -5.96 33.67
CA ASN A 8 -7.30 -5.52 33.22
C ASN A 8 -7.26 -3.98 33.23
N ILE A 9 -6.75 -3.42 34.32
CA ILE A 9 -6.45 -1.99 34.44
C ILE A 9 -5.14 -1.74 33.69
N THR A 10 -5.24 -1.26 32.45
CA THR A 10 -4.08 -0.74 31.72
C THR A 10 -3.55 0.47 32.49
N PRO A 11 -2.26 0.55 32.86
CA PRO A 11 -1.74 1.72 33.55
C PRO A 11 -1.89 2.96 32.66
N PRO A 12 -2.27 4.12 33.23
CA PRO A 12 -2.39 5.35 32.47
C PRO A 12 -1.02 5.68 31.86
N ARG A 13 -1.00 5.81 30.53
CA ARG A 13 0.16 6.25 29.77
C ARG A 13 0.67 7.56 30.38
N ALA A 14 1.86 7.51 30.99
CA ALA A 14 2.50 8.68 31.58
C ALA A 14 2.42 9.85 30.60
N LYS A 15 1.82 10.96 31.03
CA LYS A 15 1.79 12.20 30.25
C LYS A 15 3.25 12.57 30.01
N ARG A 16 3.70 12.56 28.75
CA ARG A 16 5.00 13.14 28.38
C ARG A 16 4.99 14.56 28.94
N SER A 17 5.84 14.83 29.92
CA SER A 17 6.12 16.18 30.38
C SER A 17 6.39 17.03 29.15
N MET A 18 5.75 18.19 29.07
CA MET A 18 5.97 19.17 27.99
C MET A 18 7.48 19.33 27.84
N ALA A 19 7.99 19.01 26.65
CA ALA A 19 9.39 19.24 26.34
C ALA A 19 9.68 20.73 26.60
N PRO A 20 10.85 21.09 27.15
CA PRO A 20 11.24 22.49 27.24
C PRO A 20 11.14 23.07 25.83
N SER A 21 10.58 24.28 25.70
CA SER A 21 10.71 25.07 24.47
C SER A 21 12.20 25.33 24.30
N LEU A 22 12.88 24.43 23.59
CA LEU A 22 14.26 24.65 23.19
C LEU A 22 14.19 25.81 22.19
N ASP A 23 14.69 26.97 22.61
CA ASP A 23 14.98 28.08 21.71
C ASP A 23 16.02 27.56 20.71
N LEU A 24 15.53 26.98 19.61
CA LEU A 24 16.36 26.44 18.57
C LEU A 24 17.13 27.59 17.94
N ASP A 25 18.45 27.45 17.89
CA ASP A 25 19.34 28.38 17.19
C ASP A 25 18.77 28.69 15.79
N PRO A 26 18.60 29.98 15.42
CA PRO A 26 18.05 30.38 14.13
C PRO A 26 18.72 29.69 12.93
N ASN A 27 20.01 29.38 13.01
CA ASN A 27 20.73 28.68 11.96
C ASN A 27 20.25 27.22 11.81
N THR A 28 19.96 26.54 12.91
CA THR A 28 19.39 25.19 12.87
C THR A 28 17.99 25.17 12.24
N VAL A 29 17.18 26.20 12.52
CA VAL A 29 15.85 26.35 11.91
C VAL A 29 15.97 26.59 10.41
N ALA A 30 16.90 27.44 9.97
CA ALA A 30 17.16 27.71 8.56
C ALA A 30 17.63 26.46 7.79
N LEU A 31 18.51 25.65 8.40
CA LEU A 31 18.96 24.38 7.80
C LEU A 31 17.82 23.37 7.68
N ALA A 32 16.97 23.23 8.70
CA ALA A 32 15.80 22.36 8.66
C ALA A 32 14.78 22.81 7.60
N GLU A 33 14.61 24.12 7.43
CA GLU A 33 13.80 24.72 6.38
C GLU A 33 14.35 24.37 4.98
N GLN A 34 15.64 24.57 4.77
CA GLN A 34 16.31 24.25 3.50
C GLN A 34 16.23 22.75 3.17
N GLU A 35 16.42 21.88 4.16
CA GLU A 35 16.22 20.44 3.99
C GLU A 35 14.78 20.12 3.57
N ARG A 36 13.80 20.75 4.21
CA ARG A 36 12.38 20.53 3.90
C ARG A 36 12.05 20.91 2.46
N GLN A 37 12.54 22.05 1.98
CA GLN A 37 12.28 22.55 0.63
C GLN A 37 12.78 21.61 -0.47
N ARG A 38 13.87 20.85 -0.23
CA ARG A 38 14.40 19.83 -1.15
C ARG A 38 13.92 18.41 -0.84
N THR A 39 12.98 18.24 0.08
CA THR A 39 12.47 16.92 0.47
C THR A 39 11.19 16.54 -0.28
N LEU A 40 11.14 15.26 -0.68
CA LEU A 40 9.97 14.54 -1.17
C LEU A 40 9.46 13.55 -0.12
N VAL A 41 8.15 13.31 -0.14
CA VAL A 41 7.51 12.27 0.67
C VAL A 41 6.76 11.32 -0.24
N PHE A 42 7.18 10.05 -0.26
CA PHE A 42 6.50 8.98 -0.98
C PHE A 42 5.54 8.27 -0.03
N ILE A 43 4.28 8.17 -0.43
CA ILE A 43 3.22 7.53 0.34
C ILE A 43 2.73 6.32 -0.43
N GLY A 44 2.53 5.20 0.27
CA GLY A 44 1.97 3.98 -0.32
C GLY A 44 2.99 3.08 -1.04
N LEU A 45 4.28 3.39 -0.94
CA LEU A 45 5.35 2.49 -1.39
C LEU A 45 5.43 1.29 -0.42
N PRO A 46 5.34 0.03 -0.89
CA PRO A 46 5.42 -1.14 -0.03
C PRO A 46 6.69 -1.17 0.81
N GLU A 47 6.60 -1.70 2.03
CA GLU A 47 7.77 -1.91 2.89
C GLU A 47 8.43 -3.24 2.54
N SER A 48 9.76 -3.27 2.66
CA SER A 48 10.53 -4.49 2.53
C SER A 48 10.20 -5.49 3.65
N ASN A 49 10.09 -6.76 3.28
CA ASN A 49 9.94 -7.88 4.20
C ASN A 49 11.29 -8.54 4.55
N ALA A 50 12.41 -7.94 4.18
CA ALA A 50 13.72 -8.49 4.49
C ALA A 50 13.93 -8.61 5.99
N ILE A 51 14.58 -9.69 6.41
CA ILE A 51 14.79 -10.02 7.82
C ILE A 51 15.72 -8.97 8.45
N ARG A 52 16.77 -8.56 7.72
CA ARG A 52 17.79 -7.65 8.23
C ARG A 52 17.40 -6.18 8.02
N PRO A 53 17.55 -5.31 9.04
CA PRO A 53 17.26 -3.88 8.91
C PRO A 53 18.09 -3.18 7.81
N SER A 54 19.35 -3.57 7.65
CA SER A 54 20.24 -3.01 6.62
C SER A 54 19.73 -3.28 5.20
N GLU A 55 19.25 -4.50 4.96
CA GLU A 55 18.64 -4.89 3.68
C GLU A 55 17.37 -4.10 3.42
N ARG A 56 16.50 -3.91 4.42
CA ARG A 56 15.29 -3.09 4.28
C ARG A 56 15.61 -1.64 3.90
N VAL A 57 16.62 -1.03 4.52
CA VAL A 57 17.05 0.33 4.19
C VAL A 57 17.62 0.40 2.77
N LYS A 58 18.40 -0.61 2.36
CA LYS A 58 18.93 -0.70 1.00
C LYS A 58 17.82 -0.81 -0.03
N GLU A 59 16.85 -1.69 0.20
CA GLU A 59 15.68 -1.87 -0.69
C GLU A 59 14.82 -0.60 -0.77
N ASP A 60 14.61 0.10 0.34
CA ASP A 60 13.91 1.40 0.34
C ASP A 60 14.65 2.45 -0.50
N ARG A 61 15.98 2.47 -0.43
CA ARG A 61 16.82 3.37 -1.25
C ARG A 61 16.75 3.00 -2.73
N GLU A 62 16.88 1.71 -3.07
CA GLU A 62 16.77 1.23 -4.44
C GLU A 62 15.40 1.50 -5.05
N ALA A 63 14.33 1.31 -4.27
CA ALA A 63 12.96 1.63 -4.70
C ALA A 63 12.78 3.13 -4.94
N ALA A 64 13.36 3.98 -4.09
CA ALA A 64 13.34 5.42 -4.30
C ALA A 64 14.08 5.83 -5.57
N THR A 65 15.28 5.28 -5.82
CA THR A 65 16.06 5.54 -7.03
C THR A 65 15.30 5.10 -8.29
N LYS A 66 14.73 3.89 -8.32
CA LYS A 66 13.91 3.43 -9.46
C LYS A 66 12.75 4.36 -9.79
N ILE A 67 12.10 4.91 -8.76
CA ILE A 67 11.04 5.90 -8.97
C ILE A 67 11.62 7.17 -9.58
N LEU A 68 12.75 7.68 -9.08
CA LEU A 68 13.41 8.86 -9.63
C LEU A 68 13.85 8.65 -11.09
N ASP A 69 14.34 7.46 -11.44
CA ASP A 69 14.70 7.09 -12.81
C ASP A 69 13.49 7.17 -13.74
N HIS A 70 12.34 6.64 -13.30
CA HIS A 70 11.08 6.76 -14.04
C HIS A 70 10.57 8.19 -14.18
N LEU A 71 10.98 9.09 -13.28
CA LEU A 71 10.66 10.51 -13.32
C LEU A 71 11.68 11.33 -14.10
N GLU A 72 12.71 10.68 -14.67
CA GLU A 72 13.81 11.30 -15.43
C GLU A 72 14.57 12.34 -14.60
N VAL A 73 14.81 12.03 -13.32
CA VAL A 73 15.56 12.89 -12.40
C VAL A 73 16.96 12.31 -12.19
N GLU A 74 17.96 12.92 -12.80
CA GLU A 74 19.37 12.53 -12.72
C GLU A 74 20.02 13.00 -11.41
N ALA A 75 19.52 12.52 -10.26
CA ALA A 75 20.11 12.84 -8.97
C ALA A 75 19.96 11.72 -7.95
N GLU A 76 21.06 11.44 -7.25
CA GLU A 76 21.05 10.55 -6.11
C GLU A 76 20.49 11.26 -4.87
N PRO A 77 19.50 10.68 -4.17
CA PRO A 77 18.98 11.28 -2.94
C PRO A 77 20.03 11.24 -1.82
N THR A 78 20.17 12.35 -1.10
CA THR A 78 21.10 12.51 0.03
C THR A 78 20.72 11.59 1.20
N ALA A 79 19.43 11.42 1.47
CA ALA A 79 18.94 10.58 2.54
C ALA A 79 17.58 9.97 2.20
N VAL A 80 17.39 8.71 2.60
CA VAL A 80 16.14 7.95 2.39
C VAL A 80 15.82 7.18 3.66
N PHE A 81 14.63 7.44 4.24
CA PHE A 81 14.20 6.75 5.46
C PHE A 81 12.69 6.78 5.66
N ARG A 82 12.15 5.75 6.32
CA ARG A 82 10.72 5.65 6.64
C ARG A 82 10.37 6.51 7.85
N LEU A 83 9.23 7.18 7.78
CA LEU A 83 8.71 8.00 8.86
C LEU A 83 7.81 7.19 9.80
N GLY A 84 7.99 7.39 11.10
CA GLY A 84 7.18 6.78 12.15
C GLY A 84 7.67 5.39 12.59
N ARG A 85 7.02 4.88 13.64
CA ARG A 85 7.36 3.58 14.24
C ARG A 85 6.84 2.45 13.35
N TYR A 86 7.65 1.42 13.17
CA TYR A 86 7.22 0.19 12.52
C TYR A 86 6.09 -0.47 13.33
N ASP A 87 5.04 -0.87 12.65
CA ASP A 87 3.87 -1.51 13.23
C ASP A 87 3.43 -2.66 12.30
N PRO A 88 3.60 -3.93 12.73
CA PRO A 88 3.21 -5.10 11.94
C PRO A 88 1.70 -5.18 11.66
N GLN A 89 0.87 -4.56 12.51
CA GLN A 89 -0.58 -4.62 12.37
C GLN A 89 -1.10 -3.55 11.40
N ARG A 90 -0.24 -2.64 10.96
CA ARG A 90 -0.63 -1.52 10.11
C ARG A 90 -0.83 -1.99 8.67
N THR A 91 -2.06 -1.86 8.18
CA THR A 91 -2.42 -2.19 6.78
C THR A 91 -1.79 -1.25 5.74
N THR A 92 -1.31 -0.09 6.16
CA THR A 92 -0.76 0.94 5.26
C THR A 92 0.75 1.08 5.44
N PRO A 93 1.52 1.09 4.34
CA PRO A 93 2.97 1.32 4.43
C PRO A 93 3.30 2.67 5.06
N ARG A 94 4.44 2.77 5.75
CA ARG A 94 4.94 4.04 6.28
C ARG A 94 5.38 4.98 5.15
N PRO A 95 5.15 6.29 5.26
CA PRO A 95 5.69 7.23 4.31
C PRO A 95 7.22 7.15 4.28
N LEU A 96 7.80 7.25 3.09
CA LEU A 96 9.24 7.33 2.89
C LEU A 96 9.62 8.79 2.66
N LYS A 97 10.52 9.33 3.49
CA LYS A 97 11.12 10.65 3.29
C LYS A 97 12.36 10.50 2.43
N VAL A 98 12.45 11.30 1.37
CA VAL A 98 13.53 11.30 0.39
C VAL A 98 14.06 12.73 0.29
N VAL A 99 15.32 12.94 0.68
CA VAL A 99 15.97 14.26 0.66
C VAL A 99 16.77 14.38 -0.64
N MET A 100 16.43 15.34 -1.49
CA MET A 100 17.14 15.60 -2.74
C MET A 100 18.37 16.49 -2.50
N PRO A 101 19.41 16.43 -3.36
CA PRO A 101 20.59 17.29 -3.21
C PRO A 101 20.23 18.79 -3.30
N THR A 102 19.29 19.15 -4.18
CA THR A 102 18.83 20.54 -4.37
C THR A 102 17.32 20.64 -4.49
N THR A 103 16.78 21.84 -4.33
CA THR A 103 15.35 22.15 -4.55
C THR A 103 14.93 21.98 -6.01
N THR A 104 15.84 22.21 -6.96
CA THR A 104 15.56 22.03 -8.39
C THR A 104 15.23 20.57 -8.73
N HIS A 105 16.00 19.62 -8.22
CA HIS A 105 15.71 18.19 -8.40
C HIS A 105 14.37 17.79 -7.76
N GLN A 106 14.01 18.39 -6.63
CA GLN A 106 12.72 18.17 -6.00
C GLN A 106 11.56 18.69 -6.88
N HIS A 107 11.70 19.88 -7.47
CA HIS A 107 10.72 20.41 -8.42
C HIS A 107 10.61 19.56 -9.69
N MET A 108 11.74 19.09 -10.24
CA MET A 108 11.77 18.19 -11.39
C MET A 108 11.02 16.89 -11.09
N ALA A 109 11.29 16.26 -9.94
CA ALA A 109 10.59 15.06 -9.51
C ALA A 109 9.07 15.28 -9.36
N LEU A 110 8.64 16.39 -8.76
CA LEU A 110 7.22 16.72 -8.62
C LEU A 110 6.54 17.00 -9.98
N GLY A 111 7.25 17.67 -10.90
CA GLY A 111 6.79 17.90 -12.27
C GLY A 111 6.66 16.61 -13.06
N GLY A 112 7.71 15.77 -13.04
CA GLY A 112 7.72 14.42 -13.59
C GLY A 112 6.57 13.58 -13.05
N TRP A 113 6.35 13.58 -11.73
CA TRP A 113 5.28 12.82 -11.10
C TRP A 113 3.89 13.23 -11.60
N LYS A 114 3.63 14.54 -11.74
CA LYS A 114 2.35 15.03 -12.26
C LYS A 114 2.08 14.53 -13.68
N ARG A 115 3.11 14.49 -14.52
CA ARG A 115 3.03 13.98 -15.90
C ARG A 115 2.87 12.46 -15.92
N GLU A 116 3.66 11.74 -15.14
CA GLU A 116 3.86 10.31 -15.33
C GLU A 116 3.06 9.39 -14.40
N ARG A 117 2.41 9.93 -13.36
CA ARG A 117 1.64 9.13 -12.39
C ARG A 117 0.59 8.20 -13.02
N VAL A 118 0.04 8.56 -14.18
CA VAL A 118 -0.96 7.74 -14.87
C VAL A 118 -0.30 6.48 -15.46
N ARG A 119 0.90 6.61 -16.00
CA ARG A 119 1.71 5.50 -16.53
C ARG A 119 2.34 4.65 -15.43
N LEU A 120 2.70 5.24 -14.29
CA LEU A 120 3.33 4.53 -13.18
C LEU A 120 2.37 3.70 -12.34
N ARG A 121 1.10 4.12 -12.19
CA ARG A 121 0.13 3.41 -11.35
C ARG A 121 -0.16 1.96 -11.78
N PRO A 122 -0.23 1.63 -13.08
CA PRO A 122 -0.36 0.25 -13.54
C PRO A 122 0.83 -0.64 -13.23
N LEU A 123 2.02 -0.06 -13.00
CA LEU A 123 3.21 -0.85 -12.67
C LEU A 123 3.01 -1.58 -11.34
N GLN A 124 3.55 -2.79 -11.27
CA GLN A 124 3.45 -3.61 -10.07
C GLN A 124 3.94 -2.81 -8.87
N ASN A 125 3.18 -2.86 -7.77
CA ASN A 125 3.52 -2.26 -6.49
C ASN A 125 3.52 -0.71 -6.42
N LEU A 126 3.13 0.01 -7.49
CA LEU A 126 3.10 1.48 -7.53
C LEU A 126 1.69 2.09 -7.66
N ASN A 127 0.63 1.27 -7.68
CA ASN A 127 -0.75 1.73 -7.78
C ASN A 127 -1.19 2.70 -6.67
N ARG A 128 -0.64 2.51 -5.47
CA ARG A 128 -0.91 3.34 -4.28
C ARG A 128 0.14 4.43 -4.07
N LEU A 129 1.14 4.53 -4.96
CA LEU A 129 2.19 5.53 -4.84
C LEU A 129 1.59 6.93 -4.99
N PHE A 130 1.95 7.80 -4.06
CA PHE A 130 1.67 9.21 -4.12
C PHE A 130 2.91 10.00 -3.68
N VAL A 131 3.38 10.88 -4.55
CA VAL A 131 4.52 11.76 -4.29
C VAL A 131 4.01 13.17 -4.00
N ARG A 132 4.55 13.77 -2.95
CA ARG A 132 4.30 15.17 -2.56
C ARG A 132 5.54 15.84 -1.97
N PRO A 133 5.61 17.18 -1.94
CA PRO A 133 6.63 17.89 -1.17
C PRO A 133 6.49 17.62 0.34
N ALA A 134 7.59 17.79 1.08
CA ALA A 134 7.51 17.91 2.52
C ALA A 134 6.91 19.27 2.91
N LEU A 135 5.83 19.24 3.67
CA LEU A 135 5.09 20.41 4.13
C LEU A 135 5.28 20.61 5.63
N THR A 136 5.03 21.82 6.14
CA THR A 136 4.99 22.07 7.60
C THR A 136 3.81 21.35 8.24
N LYS A 137 3.79 21.24 9.57
CA LYS A 137 2.68 20.57 10.27
C LYS A 137 1.34 21.26 10.04
N GLU A 138 1.37 22.59 9.96
CA GLU A 138 0.22 23.45 9.71
C GLU A 138 -0.32 23.20 8.30
N GLN A 139 0.56 23.28 7.29
CA GLN A 139 0.22 23.00 5.89
C GLN A 139 -0.27 21.56 5.69
N LEU A 140 0.33 20.59 6.40
CA LEU A 140 -0.11 19.19 6.37
C LEU A 140 -1.54 19.03 6.88
N LYS A 141 -1.90 19.75 7.95
CA LYS A 141 -3.24 19.73 8.54
C LYS A 141 -4.24 20.35 7.57
N GLU A 142 -3.91 21.49 6.97
CA GLU A 142 -4.74 22.14 5.95
C GLU A 142 -4.95 21.23 4.72
N GLU A 143 -3.90 20.59 4.21
CA GLU A 143 -4.00 19.68 3.06
C GLU A 143 -4.89 18.47 3.39
N TYR A 144 -4.77 17.94 4.61
CA TYR A 144 -5.63 16.86 5.09
C TYR A 144 -7.09 17.30 5.19
N GLU A 145 -7.36 18.45 5.81
CA GLU A 145 -8.70 19.01 5.95
C GLU A 145 -9.34 19.30 4.59
N ALA A 146 -8.57 19.85 3.65
CA ALA A 146 -9.03 20.09 2.28
C ALA A 146 -9.40 18.78 1.55
N ARG A 147 -8.64 17.70 1.75
CA ARG A 147 -8.95 16.37 1.20
C ARG A 147 -10.21 15.78 1.83
N VAL A 148 -10.39 15.93 3.15
CA VAL A 148 -11.59 15.49 3.86
C VAL A 148 -12.81 16.25 3.35
N ARG A 149 -12.74 17.57 3.25
CA ARG A 149 -13.82 18.41 2.70
C ARG A 149 -14.21 18.01 1.28
N LYS A 150 -13.23 17.80 0.39
CA LYS A 150 -13.51 17.34 -0.99
C LYS A 150 -14.21 15.98 -1.04
N ARG A 151 -13.82 15.04 -0.18
CA ARG A 151 -14.48 13.72 -0.07
C ARG A 151 -15.90 13.81 0.46
N GLN A 152 -16.18 14.77 1.35
CA GLN A 152 -17.53 15.02 1.86
C GLN A 152 -18.42 15.69 0.81
N GLN A 153 -17.87 16.61 0.00
CA GLN A 153 -18.61 17.31 -1.05
C GLN A 153 -18.91 16.41 -2.26
N ASN A 154 -17.94 15.58 -2.67
CA ASN A 154 -18.09 14.59 -3.73
C ASN A 154 -17.88 13.19 -3.14
N PRO A 155 -18.89 12.63 -2.46
CA PRO A 155 -18.83 11.21 -2.10
C PRO A 155 -18.65 10.41 -3.39
N ALA A 156 -17.78 9.39 -3.37
CA ALA A 156 -17.75 8.41 -4.45
C ALA A 156 -19.19 7.92 -4.66
N PRO A 157 -19.65 7.70 -5.91
CA PRO A 157 -20.99 7.18 -6.13
C PRO A 157 -21.12 5.92 -5.28
N VAL A 158 -21.96 6.00 -4.24
CA VAL A 158 -22.30 4.84 -3.44
C VAL A 158 -22.98 3.94 -4.45
N ALA A 159 -22.32 2.85 -4.84
CA ALA A 159 -22.97 1.85 -5.68
C ALA A 159 -24.32 1.58 -4.99
N PRO A 160 -25.46 1.82 -5.67
CA PRO A 160 -26.75 1.70 -5.03
C PRO A 160 -26.80 0.31 -4.40
N ALA A 161 -27.19 0.26 -3.13
CA ALA A 161 -27.28 -0.97 -2.36
C ALA A 161 -27.91 -2.02 -3.27
N MET A 162 -27.11 -3.01 -3.65
CA MET A 162 -27.54 -4.07 -4.53
C MET A 162 -28.64 -4.79 -3.75
N GLN A 163 -29.90 -4.49 -4.10
CA GLN A 163 -31.03 -5.17 -3.49
C GLN A 163 -30.78 -6.66 -3.69
N PRO A 164 -30.89 -7.49 -2.64
CA PRO A 164 -30.77 -8.93 -2.81
C PRO A 164 -31.72 -9.34 -3.95
N PRO A 165 -31.25 -10.12 -4.93
CA PRO A 165 -32.05 -10.44 -6.09
C PRO A 165 -33.37 -11.06 -5.61
N GLN A 166 -34.49 -10.44 -5.99
CA GLN A 166 -35.81 -11.01 -5.73
C GLN A 166 -35.86 -12.39 -6.42
N THR A 167 -35.78 -13.44 -5.62
CA THR A 167 -35.82 -14.82 -6.10
C THR A 167 -37.26 -15.21 -6.43
N ASN A 168 -37.76 -14.73 -7.57
CA ASN A 168 -38.93 -15.31 -8.22
C ASN A 168 -38.48 -15.96 -9.51
N VAL A 169 -37.72 -17.04 -9.35
CA VAL A 169 -37.43 -17.98 -10.45
C VAL A 169 -38.26 -19.23 -10.17
N PRO A 170 -39.22 -19.61 -11.03
CA PRO A 170 -39.89 -20.88 -10.86
C PRO A 170 -38.86 -22.02 -10.97
N LEU A 171 -38.93 -22.92 -9.98
CA LEU A 171 -38.00 -24.03 -9.76
C LEU A 171 -37.98 -24.96 -10.99
N ARG A 172 -37.07 -24.71 -11.94
CA ARG A 172 -36.87 -25.60 -13.09
C ARG A 172 -36.05 -26.81 -12.62
N LYS A 173 -36.77 -27.87 -12.23
CA LYS A 173 -36.21 -29.21 -11.98
C LYS A 173 -35.56 -29.72 -13.28
N SER A 174 -34.24 -29.66 -13.41
CA SER A 174 -33.45 -30.61 -14.23
C SER A 174 -31.95 -30.30 -14.25
N LEU A 175 -31.25 -30.57 -13.14
CA LEU A 175 -29.79 -30.67 -13.16
C LEU A 175 -29.26 -32.00 -12.60
N GLY A 176 -30.10 -33.04 -12.55
CA GLY A 176 -29.69 -34.39 -12.15
C GLY A 176 -29.25 -35.30 -13.31
N GLN A 177 -29.61 -34.98 -14.57
CA GLN A 177 -29.41 -35.90 -15.69
C GLN A 177 -28.08 -35.74 -16.44
N LYS A 178 -27.38 -34.61 -16.31
CA LYS A 178 -26.15 -34.37 -17.09
C LYS A 178 -24.86 -34.80 -16.39
N PHE A 179 -24.86 -34.94 -15.06
CA PHE A 179 -23.68 -35.41 -14.32
C PHE A 179 -23.49 -36.94 -14.41
N HIS A 180 -24.57 -37.71 -14.56
CA HIS A 180 -24.47 -39.17 -14.69
C HIS A 180 -23.87 -39.61 -16.04
N ALA A 181 -24.20 -38.90 -17.13
CA ALA A 181 -23.70 -39.20 -18.47
C ALA A 181 -22.19 -38.88 -18.65
N PHE A 182 -21.68 -37.88 -17.93
CA PHE A 182 -20.25 -37.52 -18.00
C PHE A 182 -19.35 -38.53 -17.26
N MET A 183 -19.83 -39.09 -16.13
CA MET A 183 -19.05 -40.06 -15.34
C MET A 183 -19.04 -41.49 -15.93
N GLN A 184 -20.01 -41.87 -16.75
CA GLN A 184 -19.99 -43.19 -17.42
C GLN A 184 -19.03 -43.25 -18.63
N ASN A 185 -18.76 -42.12 -19.30
CA ASN A 185 -17.82 -42.09 -20.43
C ASN A 185 -16.34 -42.10 -20.02
N GLN A 186 -16.01 -41.81 -18.76
CA GLN A 186 -14.64 -41.91 -18.24
C GLN A 186 -14.27 -43.35 -17.82
N GLN A 187 -15.24 -44.21 -17.48
CA GLN A 187 -14.96 -45.60 -17.09
C GLN A 187 -14.73 -46.54 -18.30
N LEU A 188 -15.31 -46.27 -19.47
CA LEU A 188 -15.08 -47.08 -20.68
C LEU A 188 -13.69 -46.87 -21.31
N ALA A 189 -13.10 -45.68 -21.16
CA ALA A 189 -11.76 -45.39 -21.68
C ALA A 189 -10.65 -46.12 -20.89
N ILE A 190 -10.82 -46.29 -19.59
CA ILE A 190 -9.84 -46.98 -18.74
C ILE A 190 -9.86 -48.50 -19.00
N CYS A 191 -11.04 -49.09 -19.20
CA CYS A 191 -11.20 -50.53 -19.48
C CYS A 191 -10.67 -50.97 -20.85
N LEU A 192 -10.75 -50.14 -21.91
CA LEU A 192 -10.23 -50.51 -23.24
C LEU A 192 -8.70 -50.54 -23.28
N SER A 193 -8.03 -49.72 -22.45
CA SER A 193 -6.56 -49.66 -22.40
C SER A 193 -5.89 -50.88 -21.74
N MET A 194 -6.63 -51.64 -20.93
CA MET A 194 -6.13 -52.85 -20.27
C MET A 194 -6.30 -54.13 -21.10
N ARG A 195 -7.17 -54.12 -22.13
CA ARG A 195 -7.43 -55.31 -22.97
C ARG A 195 -6.53 -55.39 -24.20
N VAL A 196 -6.06 -54.25 -24.73
CA VAL A 196 -5.11 -54.22 -25.87
C VAL A 196 -3.70 -54.66 -25.44
N LYS A 197 -3.29 -54.39 -24.19
CA LYS A 197 -1.97 -54.78 -23.66
C LYS A 197 -1.80 -56.29 -23.40
N ARG A 198 -2.87 -57.08 -23.48
CA ARG A 198 -2.82 -58.56 -23.35
C ARG A 198 -2.77 -59.31 -24.68
N ILE A 199 -2.99 -58.65 -25.82
CA ILE A 199 -2.99 -59.28 -27.14
C ILE A 199 -1.63 -59.15 -27.85
N ILE A 200 -0.75 -58.26 -27.39
CA ILE A 200 0.54 -57.97 -28.05
C ILE A 200 1.73 -58.75 -27.41
N ASN A 201 1.49 -59.52 -26.35
CA ASN A 201 2.51 -60.40 -25.72
C ASN A 201 2.08 -61.87 -25.76
N LEU A 202 1.96 -62.41 -26.98
CA LEU A 202 2.02 -63.83 -27.31
C LEU A 202 2.59 -63.97 -28.73
#